data_AF-A0A7W9PMJ0-F1
#
_entry.id   AF-A0A7W9PMJ0-F1
#
_cell.length_a   1.000
_cell.length_b   1.000
_cell.length_c   1.000
_cell.angle_alpha   90.00
_cell.angle_beta   90.00
_cell.angle_gamma   90.00
#
_symmetry.space_group_name_H-M   'P 1'
#
loop_
_entity.id
_entity.type
_entity.pdbx_description
1 polymer ?
#
loop_
_entity_poly.entity_id
_entity_poly.type
_entity_poly.pdbx_seq_one_letter_code
_entity_poly.pdbx_strand_id
1 'polypeptide(L)'
;MTVNEGAIRETLFHPPTPIPGGFCVRRLDDDRCVDVLRMLYNWRLVTTYRPTGVAHDGREGVLGAWCYFGHGVDEAGQRRTMRIAYLRAVAAALTWDGSGDPPGFDKNAITGATGSH
;
A
#
# COMPACT_ATOMS: atom_id res chain seq x y z
N MET A 1 28.11 -19.81 27.91
CA MET A 1 26.85 -19.48 27.22
C MET A 1 27.05 -18.14 26.55
N THR A 2 27.51 -18.16 25.30
CA THR A 2 27.78 -16.97 24.51
C THR A 2 26.48 -16.59 23.81
N VAL A 3 25.95 -15.41 24.10
CA VAL A 3 24.76 -14.88 23.43
C VAL A 3 25.20 -14.54 22.01
N ASN A 4 24.67 -15.25 21.01
CA ASN A 4 24.91 -14.94 19.60
C ASN A 4 24.12 -13.66 19.26
N GLU A 5 24.76 -12.50 19.42
CA GLU A 5 24.27 -11.17 19.01
C GLU A 5 24.30 -10.98 17.47
N GLY A 6 24.09 -12.06 16.69
CA GLY A 6 24.26 -12.08 15.23
C GLY A 6 22.99 -12.38 14.44
N ALA A 7 21.80 -12.32 15.04
CA ALA A 7 20.54 -12.71 14.40
C ALA A 7 19.43 -11.65 14.49
N ILE A 8 19.79 -10.37 14.64
CA ILE A 8 18.88 -9.31 14.19
C ILE A 8 18.99 -9.30 12.67
N ARG A 9 18.21 -10.19 12.05
CA ARG A 9 18.04 -10.27 10.60
C ARG A 9 17.87 -8.84 10.09
N GLU A 10 18.81 -8.40 9.27
CA GLU A 10 18.52 -7.47 8.19
C GLU A 10 17.29 -8.03 7.46
N THR A 11 16.10 -7.60 7.85
CA THR A 11 14.98 -7.51 6.92
C THR A 11 15.48 -6.57 5.86
N LEU A 12 16.08 -7.14 4.81
CA LEU A 12 16.52 -6.45 3.61
C LEU A 12 15.32 -5.66 3.12
N PHE A 13 15.30 -4.37 3.47
CA PHE A 13 14.38 -3.43 2.91
C PHE A 13 14.74 -3.35 1.43
N HIS A 14 14.01 -4.09 0.60
CA HIS A 14 14.16 -3.98 -0.82
C HIS A 14 13.62 -2.62 -1.20
N PRO A 15 14.37 -1.79 -1.95
CA PRO A 15 13.85 -0.50 -2.39
C PRO A 15 12.56 -0.74 -3.17
N PRO A 16 11.52 0.10 -2.98
CA PRO A 16 10.28 -0.03 -3.72
C PRO A 16 10.53 -0.09 -5.23
N THR A 17 9.91 -1.04 -5.90
CA THR A 17 10.04 -1.20 -7.35
C THR A 17 9.12 -0.20 -8.04
N PRO A 18 9.63 0.71 -8.90
CA PRO A 18 8.79 1.64 -9.64
C PRO A 18 7.82 0.89 -10.56
N ILE A 19 6.58 1.37 -10.60
CA ILE A 19 5.53 0.88 -11.52
C ILE A 19 4.81 2.08 -12.13
N PRO A 20 4.05 1.91 -13.22
CA PRO A 20 3.21 2.98 -13.75
C PRO A 20 2.32 3.58 -12.65
N GLY A 21 2.48 4.88 -12.40
CA GLY A 21 1.68 5.62 -11.42
C GLY A 21 2.06 5.41 -9.95
N GLY A 22 3.12 4.65 -9.63
CA GLY A 22 3.46 4.40 -8.22
C GLY A 22 4.64 3.46 -7.99
N PHE A 23 4.54 2.69 -6.90
CA PHE A 23 5.59 1.76 -6.47
C PHE A 23 4.99 0.48 -5.91
N CYS A 24 5.57 -0.66 -6.26
CA CYS A 24 5.42 -1.91 -5.53
C CYS A 24 6.36 -1.85 -4.32
N VAL A 25 5.79 -1.68 -3.13
CA VAL A 25 6.53 -1.49 -1.87
C VAL A 25 7.02 -2.82 -1.33
N ARG A 26 6.19 -3.86 -1.41
CA ARG A 26 6.50 -5.18 -0.87
C ARG A 26 5.74 -6.27 -1.61
N ARG A 27 6.47 -7.27 -2.11
CA ARG A 27 5.87 -8.50 -2.64
C ARG A 27 5.37 -9.37 -1.48
N LEU A 28 4.25 -10.03 -1.71
CA LEU A 28 3.66 -11.05 -0.83
C LEU A 28 3.96 -12.44 -1.41
N ASP A 29 3.82 -13.47 -0.59
CA ASP A 29 4.21 -14.85 -0.94
C ASP A 29 3.27 -15.50 -1.98
N ASP A 30 2.14 -14.88 -2.30
CA ASP A 30 1.08 -15.38 -3.18
C ASP A 30 0.96 -14.60 -4.50
N ASP A 31 2.12 -14.21 -5.05
CA ASP A 31 2.20 -13.41 -6.28
C ASP A 31 1.44 -12.08 -6.20
N ARG A 32 1.19 -11.54 -5.01
CA ARG A 32 0.64 -10.20 -4.85
C ARG A 32 1.73 -9.17 -4.55
N CYS A 33 1.45 -7.91 -4.82
CA CYS A 33 2.23 -6.80 -4.27
C CYS A 33 1.35 -5.79 -3.56
N VAL A 34 1.89 -5.23 -2.48
CA VAL A 34 1.39 -4.01 -1.84
C VAL A 34 1.93 -2.82 -2.64
N ASP A 35 1.06 -2.19 -3.42
CA ASP A 35 1.40 -1.06 -4.26
C ASP A 35 0.89 0.25 -3.66
N VAL A 36 1.68 1.32 -3.79
CA VAL A 36 1.29 2.70 -3.46
C VAL A 36 1.19 3.48 -4.76
N LEU A 37 -0.03 3.88 -5.13
CA LEU A 37 -0.35 4.56 -6.38
C LEU A 37 -0.74 6.01 -6.15
N ARG A 38 -0.20 6.91 -6.98
CA ARG A 38 -0.58 8.33 -7.00
C ARG A 38 -1.83 8.52 -7.85
N MET A 39 -2.84 9.15 -7.29
CA MET A 39 -4.01 9.64 -8.02
C MET A 39 -4.05 11.17 -8.01
N LEU A 40 -5.03 11.75 -8.71
CA LEU A 40 -5.18 13.19 -8.84
C LEU A 40 -5.35 13.89 -7.48
N TYR A 41 -6.11 13.30 -6.56
CA TYR A 41 -6.50 13.92 -5.28
C TYR A 41 -6.17 13.09 -4.03
N ASN A 42 -5.60 11.90 -4.21
CA ASN A 42 -5.23 11.00 -3.14
C ASN A 42 -4.05 10.11 -3.52
N TRP A 43 -3.52 9.42 -2.53
CA TRP A 43 -2.72 8.23 -2.72
C TRP A 43 -3.57 7.02 -2.42
N ARG A 44 -3.37 5.93 -3.16
CA ARG A 44 -4.02 4.66 -2.89
C ARG A 44 -3.01 3.62 -2.49
N LEU A 45 -3.28 2.95 -1.39
CA LEU A 45 -2.67 1.67 -1.08
C LEU A 45 -3.53 0.59 -1.74
N VAL A 46 -2.93 -0.31 -2.49
CA VAL A 46 -3.65 -1.37 -3.19
C VAL A 46 -2.92 -2.68 -3.07
N THR A 47 -3.65 -3.78 -3.20
CA THR A 47 -3.06 -5.10 -3.47
C THR A 47 -3.31 -5.45 -4.93
N THR A 48 -2.24 -5.73 -5.68
CA THR A 48 -2.33 -6.18 -7.08
C THR A 48 -1.83 -7.61 -7.23
N TYR A 49 -2.41 -8.36 -8.16
CA TYR A 49 -1.84 -9.64 -8.60
C TYR A 49 -0.72 -9.40 -9.61
N ARG A 50 0.47 -9.93 -9.30
CA ARG A 50 1.74 -9.64 -9.98
C ARG A 50 2.61 -10.90 -10.03
N PRO A 51 2.36 -11.83 -10.97
CA PRO A 51 3.17 -13.04 -11.14
C PRO A 51 4.65 -12.74 -11.30
N THR A 52 5.49 -13.57 -10.70
CA THR A 52 6.94 -13.50 -10.90
C THR A 52 7.31 -13.83 -12.35
N GLY A 53 8.17 -13.01 -12.97
CA GLY A 53 8.65 -13.21 -14.35
C GLY A 53 7.74 -12.65 -15.45
N VAL A 54 6.63 -11.99 -15.10
CA VAL A 54 5.74 -11.32 -16.06
C VAL A 54 5.97 -9.82 -16.02
N ALA A 55 6.12 -9.20 -17.19
CA ALA A 55 6.30 -7.76 -17.31
C ALA A 55 5.07 -6.99 -16.80
N HIS A 56 5.32 -5.85 -16.19
CA HIS A 56 4.30 -5.00 -15.58
C HIS A 56 3.80 -3.97 -16.59
N ASP A 57 2.58 -4.15 -17.09
CA ASP A 57 1.98 -3.29 -18.13
C ASP A 57 0.91 -2.33 -17.59
N GLY A 58 0.67 -2.34 -16.27
CA GLY A 58 -0.33 -1.50 -15.61
C GLY A 58 -1.76 -2.07 -15.66
N ARG A 59 -1.95 -3.30 -16.14
CA ARG A 59 -3.25 -4.00 -16.17
C ARG A 59 -3.41 -5.03 -15.05
N GLU A 60 -2.56 -4.96 -14.03
CA GLU A 60 -2.62 -5.88 -12.90
C GLU A 60 -3.99 -5.83 -12.20
N GLY A 61 -4.55 -7.00 -11.90
CA GLY A 61 -5.83 -7.10 -11.21
C GLY A 61 -5.73 -6.49 -9.81
N VAL A 62 -6.53 -5.46 -9.54
CA VAL A 62 -6.60 -4.81 -8.23
C VAL A 62 -7.58 -5.58 -7.34
N LEU A 63 -7.08 -6.10 -6.22
CA LEU A 63 -7.83 -6.94 -5.27
C LEU A 63 -8.42 -6.13 -4.12
N GLY A 64 -7.81 -4.98 -3.80
CA GLY A 64 -8.25 -4.07 -2.76
C GLY A 64 -7.64 -2.68 -3.00
N ALA A 65 -8.33 -1.61 -2.60
CA ALA A 65 -7.82 -0.25 -2.73
C ALA A 65 -8.34 0.67 -1.63
N TRP A 66 -7.43 1.38 -0.97
CA TRP A 66 -7.73 2.26 0.15
C TRP A 66 -7.10 3.62 -0.07
N CYS A 67 -7.89 4.67 0.13
CA CYS A 67 -7.54 6.05 -0.18
C CYS A 67 -6.95 6.76 1.03
N TYR A 68 -5.92 7.56 0.77
CA TYR A 68 -5.34 8.55 1.66
C TYR A 68 -5.45 9.91 0.97
N PHE A 69 -6.42 10.73 1.37
CA PHE A 69 -6.74 11.99 0.70
C PHE A 69 -5.74 13.08 1.03
N GLY A 70 -5.25 13.75 -0.01
CA GLY A 70 -4.32 14.86 0.11
C GLY A 70 -4.98 16.24 0.02
N HIS A 71 -6.29 16.30 0.21
CA HIS A 71 -7.07 17.53 0.12
C HIS A 71 -8.22 17.50 1.14
N GLY A 72 -8.82 18.67 1.39
CA GLY A 72 -9.85 18.85 2.40
C GLY A 72 -9.26 18.95 3.81
N VAL A 73 -10.07 18.57 4.79
CA VAL A 73 -9.77 18.64 6.21
C VAL A 73 -9.97 17.24 6.81
N ASP A 74 -9.12 16.83 7.73
CA ASP A 74 -9.30 15.58 8.48
C ASP A 74 -10.24 15.74 9.69
N GLU A 75 -10.46 14.65 10.42
CA GLU A 75 -11.37 14.62 11.58
C GLU A 75 -10.91 15.55 12.72
N ALA A 76 -9.61 15.86 12.79
CA ALA A 76 -9.04 16.77 13.77
C ALA A 76 -9.10 18.24 13.31
N GLY A 77 -9.71 18.54 12.16
CA GLY A 77 -9.77 19.89 11.62
C GLY A 77 -8.49 20.34 10.91
N GLN A 78 -7.53 19.45 10.67
CA GLN A 78 -6.27 19.81 10.00
C GLN A 78 -6.37 19.69 8.49
N ARG A 79 -5.73 20.64 7.78
CA ARG A 79 -5.70 20.64 6.32
C ARG A 79 -4.88 19.46 5.79
N ARG A 80 -5.51 18.64 4.97
CA ARG A 80 -4.83 17.53 4.27
C ARG A 80 -3.98 18.06 3.13
N THR A 81 -2.86 17.38 2.87
CA THR A 81 -1.97 17.67 1.75
C THR A 81 -1.55 16.38 1.04
N MET A 82 -1.27 16.45 -0.27
CA MET A 82 -0.78 15.30 -1.03
C MET A 82 0.52 14.72 -0.47
N ARG A 83 1.35 15.54 0.19
CA ARG A 83 2.57 15.08 0.88
C ARG A 83 2.25 14.25 2.11
N ILE A 84 1.32 14.70 2.96
CA ILE A 84 0.89 13.94 4.15
C ILE A 84 0.22 12.64 3.73
N ALA A 85 -0.65 12.69 2.72
CA ALA A 85 -1.30 11.50 2.16
C ALA A 85 -0.28 10.47 1.64
N TYR A 86 0.77 10.92 0.94
CA TYR A 86 1.86 10.06 0.50
C TYR A 86 2.54 9.36 1.68
N LEU A 87 2.95 10.13 2.70
CA LEU A 87 3.64 9.59 3.87
C LEU A 87 2.76 8.58 4.63
N ARG A 88 1.47 8.87 4.79
CA ARG A 88 0.50 7.94 5.41
C ARG A 88 0.36 6.66 4.60
N ALA A 89 0.19 6.75 3.28
CA ALA A 89 0.05 5.59 2.40
C ALA A 89 1.31 4.70 2.41
N VAL A 90 2.51 5.31 2.35
CA VAL A 90 3.78 4.57 2.42
C VAL A 90 3.96 3.94 3.79
N ALA A 91 3.73 4.67 4.89
CA ALA A 91 3.85 4.11 6.24
C ALA A 91 2.89 2.93 6.46
N ALA A 92 1.65 3.03 5.97
CA ALA A 92 0.71 1.92 5.99
C ALA A 92 1.22 0.74 5.14
N ALA A 93 1.71 0.99 3.92
CA ALA A 93 2.25 -0.06 3.05
C ALA A 93 3.40 -0.86 3.66
N LEU A 94 4.24 -0.21 4.47
CA LEU A 94 5.38 -0.83 5.14
C LEU A 94 4.98 -1.79 6.27
N THR A 95 3.82 -1.59 6.89
CA THR A 95 3.36 -2.34 8.07
C THR A 95 2.19 -3.25 7.78
N TRP A 96 1.44 -2.97 6.73
CA TRP A 96 0.25 -3.72 6.34
C TRP A 96 0.62 -5.02 5.65
N ASP A 97 -0.01 -6.12 6.04
CA ASP A 97 0.27 -7.47 5.54
C ASP A 97 -0.34 -7.77 4.16
N GLY A 98 -1.21 -6.89 3.66
CA GLY A 98 -1.92 -7.06 2.39
C GLY A 98 -3.30 -7.72 2.52
N SER A 99 -3.80 -7.89 3.75
CA SER A 99 -5.12 -8.43 4.07
C SER A 99 -5.97 -7.47 4.90
N GLY A 100 -7.29 -7.50 4.72
CA GLY A 100 -8.20 -6.60 5.42
C GLY A 100 -7.96 -5.12 5.10
N ASP A 101 -8.37 -4.23 6.00
CA ASP A 101 -8.20 -2.80 5.85
C ASP A 101 -6.82 -2.34 6.40
N PRO A 102 -6.02 -1.59 5.64
CA PRO A 102 -4.76 -1.03 6.11
C PRO A 102 -4.98 0.09 7.13
N PRO A 103 -3.99 0.36 8.00
CA PRO A 103 -4.14 1.38 9.04
C PRO A 103 -4.30 2.78 8.44
N GLY A 104 -5.21 3.54 9.05
CA GLY A 104 -5.35 4.98 8.83
C GLY A 104 -5.81 5.36 7.42
N PHE A 105 -6.46 4.46 6.68
CA PHE A 105 -7.12 4.82 5.44
C PHE A 105 -8.32 5.75 5.68
N ASP A 106 -8.64 6.60 4.70
CA ASP A 106 -9.79 7.50 4.77
C ASP A 106 -11.04 6.89 4.10
N LYS A 107 -10.87 6.07 3.06
CA LYS A 107 -11.98 5.43 2.34
C LYS A 107 -11.53 4.18 1.60
N ASN A 108 -12.34 3.12 1.65
CA ASN A 108 -12.18 1.96 0.77
C ASN A 108 -12.76 2.28 -0.62
N ALA A 109 -11.94 2.15 -1.66
CA ALA A 109 -12.26 2.49 -3.05
C ALA A 109 -12.86 1.33 -3.85
N ILE A 110 -12.85 0.11 -3.31
CA ILE A 110 -13.37 -1.11 -3.97
C ILE A 110 -14.63 -1.65 -3.27
N THR A 111 -15.23 -0.91 -2.32
CA THR A 111 -16.55 -1.27 -1.77
C THR A 111 -17.63 -1.20 -2.85
N GLY A 112 -17.88 -2.34 -3.50
CA GLY A 112 -18.89 -2.55 -4.52
C GLY A 112 -19.36 -4.00 -4.68
N ALA A 113 -18.97 -4.95 -3.82
CA ALA A 113 -19.45 -6.34 -3.91
C ALA A 113 -19.39 -7.13 -2.58
N THR A 114 -20.06 -6.65 -1.53
CA THR A 114 -20.70 -7.55 -0.56
C THR A 114 -21.99 -6.87 -0.11
N GLY A 115 -23.04 -7.05 -0.91
CA GLY A 115 -24.39 -6.91 -0.40
C GLY A 115 -24.59 -7.96 0.69
N SER A 116 -24.81 -7.50 1.91
CA SER A 116 -25.57 -8.24 2.90
C SER A 116 -26.95 -8.53 2.31
N HIS A 117 -27.29 -9.81 2.14
CA HIS A 117 -28.57 -10.44 2.47
C HIS A 117 -28.46 -11.95 2.30
#